data_AF-A0A699RMR2-F1
#
_entry.id   AF-A0A699RMR2-F1
#
_cell.length_a   1.000
_cell.length_b   1.000
_cell.length_c   1.000
_cell.angle_alpha   90.00
_cell.angle_beta   90.00
_cell.angle_gamma   90.00
#
_symmetry.space_group_name_H-M   'P 1'
#
loop_
_entity.id
_entity.type
_entity.pdbx_description
1 polymer ?
#
loop_
_entity_poly.entity_id
_entity_poly.type
_entity_poly.pdbx_seq_one_letter_code
_entity_poly.pdbx_strand_id
1 'polypeptide(L)'
;MAFEQSSSGPALQEMIPGTINNGMEFVNQTLRDYYEEVVISHKTSVARSPLQNGVVERRNRTLIEAACTMLIYAQALLFLWAEAVATACFTQNRSIIRLQHGKTPYELMHGKQHDLSFFHVFVALCYPTNDSENIGKLQPKADI
;
A
#
# COMPACT_ATOMS: atom_id res chain seq x y z
N MET A 1 48.06 -16.49 -10.79
CA MET A 1 47.22 -15.34 -11.16
C MET A 1 45.84 -15.62 -10.58
N ALA A 2 45.64 -15.21 -9.32
CA ALA A 2 44.38 -15.38 -8.61
C ALA A 2 43.51 -14.15 -8.90
N PHE A 3 42.30 -14.36 -9.41
CA PHE A 3 41.32 -13.29 -9.55
C PHE A 3 40.49 -13.27 -8.26
N GLU A 4 40.63 -12.18 -7.50
CA GLU A 4 39.82 -11.92 -6.32
C GLU A 4 38.36 -11.65 -6.68
N GLN A 5 37.48 -12.22 -5.87
CA GLN A 5 36.08 -11.86 -5.76
C GLN A 5 35.94 -10.63 -4.87
N SER A 6 35.15 -9.63 -5.29
CA SER A 6 34.09 -8.98 -4.49
C SER A 6 33.89 -7.52 -4.87
N SER A 7 32.65 -7.17 -5.25
CA SER A 7 31.84 -6.19 -4.50
C SER A 7 30.47 -6.06 -5.19
N SER A 8 29.57 -7.02 -4.96
CA SER A 8 28.13 -6.75 -5.09
C SER A 8 27.65 -6.32 -3.70
N GLY A 9 27.34 -5.04 -3.57
CA GLY A 9 26.94 -4.44 -2.30
C GLY A 9 25.70 -5.08 -1.66
N PRO A 10 25.48 -4.85 -0.35
CA PRO A 10 24.46 -5.51 0.44
C PRO A 10 23.11 -4.81 0.25
N ALA A 11 22.42 -5.08 -0.87
CA ALA A 11 21.07 -4.54 -1.09
C ALA A 11 19.96 -5.58 -0.85
N LEU A 12 20.29 -6.87 -0.76
CA LEU A 12 19.30 -7.95 -0.64
C LEU A 12 19.19 -8.52 0.78
N GLN A 13 20.05 -8.11 1.71
CA GLN A 13 20.11 -8.70 3.06
C GLN A 13 19.05 -8.14 4.03
N GLU A 14 18.38 -7.05 3.70
CA GLU A 14 17.38 -6.40 4.57
C GLU A 14 15.93 -6.47 4.06
N MET A 15 15.63 -7.34 3.09
CA MET A 15 14.24 -7.68 2.83
C MET A 15 13.82 -8.74 3.85
N ILE A 16 13.27 -8.28 4.98
CA ILE A 16 12.68 -9.16 6.01
C ILE A 16 11.80 -10.19 5.28
N PRO A 17 12.06 -11.50 5.41
CA PRO A 17 11.26 -12.52 4.75
C PRO A 17 9.78 -12.29 5.11
N GLY A 18 8.94 -12.11 4.09
CA GLY A 18 7.50 -11.97 4.27
C GLY A 18 6.99 -13.20 5.03
N THR A 19 6.73 -13.04 6.31
CA THR A 19 6.19 -14.11 7.15
C THR A 19 4.69 -14.08 6.93
N ILE A 20 4.18 -15.09 6.23
CA ILE A 20 2.76 -15.19 5.92
C ILE A 20 2.12 -16.09 6.99
N ASN A 21 0.89 -15.75 7.38
CA ASN A 21 0.15 -16.52 8.37
C ASN A 21 -0.12 -17.95 7.86
N ASN A 22 -0.35 -18.91 8.76
CA ASN A 22 -0.71 -20.28 8.38
C ASN A 22 -2.19 -20.45 8.00
N GLY A 23 -2.84 -19.38 7.52
CA GLY A 23 -4.16 -19.50 6.92
C GLY A 23 -4.09 -20.49 5.76
N MET A 24 -5.10 -21.36 5.63
CA MET A 24 -5.15 -22.32 4.51
C MET A 24 -5.13 -21.62 3.13
N GLU A 25 -5.48 -20.34 3.06
CA GLU A 25 -5.42 -19.49 1.87
C GLU A 25 -3.98 -19.22 1.38
N PHE A 26 -2.99 -19.29 2.27
CA PHE A 26 -1.58 -19.05 1.95
C PHE A 26 -0.72 -20.32 1.96
N VAL A 27 -1.29 -21.45 2.37
CA VAL A 27 -0.65 -22.78 2.37
C VAL A 27 -1.33 -23.65 1.31
N ASN A 28 -1.12 -23.32 0.04
CA ASN A 28 -1.59 -24.09 -1.11
C ASN A 28 -0.39 -24.60 -1.92
N GLN A 29 -0.46 -25.83 -2.43
CA GLN A 29 0.59 -26.41 -3.27
C GLN A 29 0.91 -25.52 -4.48
N THR A 30 -0.12 -24.94 -5.10
CA THR A 30 0.02 -24.04 -6.25
C THR A 30 0.88 -22.81 -5.94
N LEU A 31 0.71 -22.23 -4.74
CA LEU A 31 1.50 -21.07 -4.30
C LEU A 31 2.93 -21.48 -3.96
N ARG A 32 3.11 -22.69 -3.40
CA ARG A 32 4.42 -23.23 -3.07
C ARG A 32 5.27 -23.44 -4.33
N ASP A 33 4.66 -24.01 -5.37
CA ASP A 33 5.32 -24.22 -6.66
C ASP A 33 5.68 -22.88 -7.33
N TYR A 34 4.79 -21.89 -7.27
CA TYR A 34 5.08 -20.52 -7.72
C TYR A 34 6.26 -19.89 -6.94
N TYR A 35 6.27 -19.97 -5.61
CA TYR A 35 7.36 -19.41 -4.81
C TYR A 35 8.70 -20.09 -5.07
N GLU A 36 8.71 -21.40 -5.35
CA GLU A 36 9.90 -22.13 -5.78
C GLU A 36 10.39 -21.66 -7.17
N GLU A 37 9.47 -21.38 -8.11
CA GLU A 37 9.80 -20.83 -9.44
C GLU A 37 10.43 -19.43 -9.35
N VAL A 38 9.85 -18.54 -8.55
CA VAL A 38 10.35 -17.16 -8.38
C VAL A 38 11.50 -17.04 -7.36
N VAL A 39 12.00 -18.17 -6.84
CA VAL A 39 13.10 -18.25 -5.85
C VAL A 39 12.82 -17.40 -4.60
N ILE A 40 11.56 -17.32 -4.20
CA ILE A 40 11.14 -16.65 -2.96
C ILE A 40 11.07 -17.69 -1.85
N SER A 41 11.90 -17.52 -0.81
CA SER A 41 11.83 -18.40 0.36
C SER A 41 10.54 -18.12 1.15
N HIS A 42 9.59 -19.06 1.11
CA HIS A 42 8.34 -18.99 1.86
C HIS A 42 8.55 -19.46 3.30
N LYS A 43 8.33 -18.58 4.28
CA LYS A 43 8.34 -18.92 5.72
C LYS A 43 6.94 -18.73 6.30
N THR A 44 6.39 -19.82 6.79
CA THR A 44 5.13 -19.87 7.51
C THR A 44 5.33 -19.48 8.98
N SER A 45 4.46 -18.62 9.49
CA SER A 45 4.45 -18.25 10.92
C SER A 45 4.12 -19.48 11.79
N VAL A 46 4.38 -19.44 13.10
CA VAL A 46 3.82 -20.49 13.98
C VAL A 46 2.31 -20.25 14.09
N ALA A 47 1.51 -21.32 13.97
CA ALA A 47 0.06 -21.26 14.13
C ALA A 47 -0.29 -20.58 15.47
N ARG A 48 -1.19 -19.59 15.44
CA ARG A 48 -1.62 -18.79 16.61
C ARG A 48 -0.50 -17.98 17.29
N SER A 49 0.41 -17.38 16.54
CA SER A 49 1.34 -16.35 17.07
C SER A 49 1.00 -14.93 16.56
N PRO A 50 0.09 -14.19 17.22
CA PRO A 50 -0.28 -12.82 16.82
C PRO A 50 0.91 -11.87 16.73
N LEU A 51 1.96 -12.14 17.52
CA LEU A 51 3.17 -11.31 17.57
C LEU A 51 3.91 -11.25 16.23
N GLN A 52 3.90 -12.35 15.45
CA GLN A 52 4.60 -12.43 14.16
C GLN A 52 3.87 -11.63 13.08
N ASN A 53 2.54 -11.59 13.10
CA ASN A 53 1.74 -10.81 12.15
C ASN A 53 1.47 -9.37 12.61
N GLY A 54 1.74 -9.04 13.87
CA GLY A 54 1.36 -7.76 14.46
C GLY A 54 1.93 -6.54 13.73
N VAL A 55 3.07 -6.66 13.04
CA VAL A 55 3.62 -5.56 12.22
C VAL A 55 2.77 -5.33 10.97
N VAL A 56 2.40 -6.40 10.26
CA VAL A 56 1.57 -6.34 9.05
C VAL A 56 0.15 -5.90 9.41
N GLU A 57 -0.42 -6.46 10.47
CA GLU A 57 -1.77 -6.09 10.94
C GLU A 57 -1.86 -4.61 11.33
N ARG A 58 -0.88 -4.09 12.08
CA ARG A 58 -0.82 -2.66 12.43
C ARG A 58 -0.71 -1.78 11.19
N ARG A 59 0.12 -2.17 10.21
CA ARG A 59 0.27 -1.42 8.96
C ARG A 59 -1.01 -1.43 8.14
N ASN A 60 -1.66 -2.58 7.99
CA ASN A 60 -2.91 -2.70 7.26
C ASN A 60 -4.01 -1.87 7.92
N ARG A 61 -4.11 -1.88 9.26
CA ARG A 61 -5.07 -1.03 9.97
C ARG A 61 -4.86 0.45 9.68
N THR A 62 -3.62 0.95 9.81
CA THR A 62 -3.30 2.35 9.52
C THR A 62 -3.56 2.74 8.06
N LEU A 63 -3.33 1.82 7.11
CA LEU A 63 -3.63 2.06 5.69
C LEU A 63 -5.13 2.24 5.47
N ILE A 64 -5.94 1.33 6.03
CA ILE A 64 -7.40 1.36 5.90
C ILE A 64 -7.98 2.60 6.60
N GLU A 65 -7.51 2.94 7.80
CA GLU A 65 -7.91 4.16 8.51
C GLU A 65 -7.59 5.43 7.70
N ALA A 66 -6.43 5.49 7.05
CA ALA A 66 -6.08 6.62 6.20
C ALA A 66 -6.98 6.73 4.95
N ALA A 67 -7.27 5.61 4.28
CA ALA A 67 -8.19 5.58 3.15
C ALA A 67 -9.62 6.00 3.53
N CYS A 68 -10.14 5.50 4.66
CA CYS A 68 -11.41 5.94 5.22
C CYS A 68 -11.42 7.45 5.49
N THR A 69 -10.35 7.97 6.10
CA THR A 69 -10.22 9.41 6.40
C THR A 69 -10.23 10.25 5.13
N MET A 70 -9.52 9.81 4.08
CA MET A 70 -9.51 10.49 2.77
C MET A 70 -10.91 10.55 2.15
N LEU A 71 -11.67 9.45 2.20
CA LEU A 71 -13.04 9.41 1.67
C LEU A 71 -14.00 10.32 2.44
N ILE A 72 -13.95 10.27 3.78
CA ILE A 72 -14.79 11.12 4.63
C ILE A 72 -14.47 12.60 4.41
N TYR A 73 -13.18 12.95 4.37
CA TYR A 73 -12.73 14.32 4.16
C TYR A 73 -13.18 14.86 2.79
N ALA A 74 -13.08 14.04 1.74
CA ALA A 74 -13.47 14.41 0.39
C ALA A 74 -14.98 14.36 0.14
N GLN A 75 -15.79 13.89 1.10
CA GLN A 75 -17.20 13.52 0.89
C GLN A 75 -17.37 12.63 -0.36
N ALA A 76 -16.39 11.75 -0.58
CA ALA A 76 -16.29 10.93 -1.77
C ALA A 76 -17.16 9.67 -1.63
N LEU A 77 -17.75 9.26 -2.76
CA LEU A 77 -18.56 8.04 -2.81
C LEU A 77 -17.69 6.79 -2.60
N LEU A 78 -18.29 5.77 -1.98
CA LEU A 78 -17.59 4.52 -1.62
C LEU A 78 -16.99 3.78 -2.82
N PHE A 79 -17.49 4.02 -4.04
CA PHE A 79 -16.91 3.41 -5.24
C PHE A 79 -15.44 3.82 -5.47
N LEU A 80 -15.00 4.97 -4.94
CA LEU A 80 -13.61 5.44 -4.99
C LEU A 80 -12.70 4.77 -3.94
N TRP A 81 -13.17 3.69 -3.29
CA TRP A 81 -12.41 2.98 -2.27
C TRP A 81 -11.05 2.49 -2.77
N ALA A 82 -10.98 1.93 -3.98
CA ALA A 82 -9.74 1.42 -4.53
C ALA A 82 -8.70 2.56 -4.72
N GLU A 83 -9.12 3.68 -5.31
CA GLU A 83 -8.32 4.89 -5.46
C GLU A 83 -7.88 5.46 -4.11
N ALA A 84 -8.76 5.47 -3.10
CA ALA A 84 -8.45 5.94 -1.76
C ALA A 84 -7.36 5.10 -1.10
N VAL A 85 -7.48 3.78 -1.18
CA VAL A 85 -6.46 2.85 -0.65
C VAL A 85 -5.14 2.98 -1.42
N ALA A 86 -5.18 3.10 -2.75
CA ALA A 86 -3.99 3.31 -3.57
C ALA A 86 -3.28 4.62 -3.21
N THR A 87 -4.03 5.71 -3.02
CA THR A 87 -3.49 7.02 -2.65
C THR A 87 -2.94 7.03 -1.23
N ALA A 88 -3.64 6.41 -0.27
CA ALA A 88 -3.15 6.23 1.08
C ALA A 88 -1.84 5.42 1.09
N CYS A 89 -1.75 4.34 0.32
CA CYS A 89 -0.53 3.54 0.20
C CYS A 89 0.61 4.35 -0.44
N PHE A 90 0.31 5.05 -1.53
CA PHE A 90 1.27 5.88 -2.26
C PHE A 90 1.87 6.98 -1.38
N THR A 91 1.02 7.67 -0.62
CA THR A 91 1.42 8.74 0.32
C THR A 91 2.23 8.16 1.46
N GLN A 92 1.72 7.16 2.17
CA GLN A 92 2.40 6.58 3.34
C GLN A 92 3.79 6.02 3.00
N ASN A 93 3.95 5.37 1.85
CA ASN A 93 5.24 4.79 1.44
C ASN A 93 6.29 5.85 1.11
N ARG A 94 5.88 7.08 0.83
CA ARG A 94 6.74 8.19 0.39
C ARG A 94 6.88 9.31 1.42
N SER A 95 5.96 9.45 2.38
CA SER A 95 6.00 10.52 3.38
C SER A 95 6.37 10.03 4.79
N ILE A 96 6.09 8.77 5.14
CA ILE A 96 6.38 8.26 6.47
C ILE A 96 7.86 7.90 6.58
N ILE A 97 8.60 8.69 7.34
CA ILE A 97 10.00 8.40 7.67
C ILE A 97 10.05 7.29 8.72
N ARG A 98 10.79 6.22 8.44
CA ARG A 98 11.12 5.21 9.45
C ARG A 98 12.25 5.74 10.32
N LEU A 99 11.94 6.05 11.58
CA LEU A 99 12.89 6.65 12.54
C LEU A 99 14.24 5.92 12.62
N GLN A 100 14.24 4.59 12.53
CA GLN A 100 15.47 3.78 12.59
C GLN A 100 16.47 4.09 11.46
N HIS A 101 16.00 4.51 10.28
CA HIS A 101 16.83 4.70 9.10
C HIS A 101 16.87 6.16 8.63
N GLY A 102 16.02 7.02 9.18
CA GLY A 102 15.86 8.41 8.71
C GLY A 102 15.37 8.53 7.27
N LYS A 103 14.85 7.44 6.69
CA LYS A 103 14.42 7.34 5.28
C LYS A 103 12.98 6.84 5.17
N THR A 104 12.34 7.15 4.06
CA THR A 104 11.01 6.64 3.70
C THR A 104 11.09 5.21 3.15
N PRO A 105 10.01 4.40 3.24
CA PRO A 105 9.98 3.07 2.62
C PRO A 105 10.37 3.09 1.13
N TYR A 106 9.92 4.09 0.38
CA TYR A 106 10.27 4.25 -1.03
C TYR A 106 11.77 4.42 -1.26
N GLU A 107 12.43 5.28 -0.46
CA GLU A 107 13.87 5.50 -0.50
C GLU A 107 14.67 4.27 -0.12
N LEU A 108 14.18 3.50 0.86
CA LEU A 108 14.81 2.24 1.26
C LEU A 108 14.77 1.21 0.13
N MET A 109 13.67 1.14 -0.62
CA MET A 109 13.52 0.16 -1.72
C MET A 109 14.24 0.58 -3.00
N HIS A 110 14.23 1.87 -3.36
CA HIS A 110 14.74 2.34 -4.66
C HIS A 110 16.08 3.06 -4.56
N GLY A 111 16.60 3.31 -3.36
CA GLY A 111 17.85 4.03 -3.12
C GLY A 111 17.84 5.50 -3.53
N LYS A 112 16.69 6.04 -3.96
CA LYS A 112 16.54 7.41 -4.48
C LYS A 112 15.56 8.20 -3.63
N GLN A 113 15.96 9.43 -3.28
CA GLN A 113 15.06 10.41 -2.68
C GLN A 113 13.94 10.76 -3.64
N HIS A 114 12.70 10.69 -3.15
CA HIS A 114 11.56 11.05 -3.98
C HIS A 114 11.32 12.57 -3.92
N ASP A 115 10.85 13.12 -5.03
CA ASP A 115 10.35 14.48 -5.07
C ASP A 115 8.90 14.51 -4.56
N LEU A 116 8.66 15.38 -3.59
CA LEU A 116 7.36 15.59 -2.94
C LEU A 116 6.39 16.41 -3.81
N SER A 117 6.88 17.06 -4.87
CA SER A 117 6.08 17.92 -5.75
C SER A 117 4.93 17.18 -6.45
N PHE A 118 4.99 15.86 -6.54
CA PHE A 118 3.97 15.01 -7.17
C PHE A 118 2.74 14.75 -6.31
N PHE A 119 2.69 15.23 -5.07
CA PHE A 119 1.50 15.06 -4.23
C PHE A 119 0.38 15.99 -4.68
N HIS A 120 -0.76 15.38 -5.01
CA HIS A 120 -1.99 16.08 -5.39
C HIS A 120 -3.06 15.83 -4.32
N VAL A 121 -4.02 16.76 -4.22
CA VAL A 121 -5.21 16.56 -3.39
C VAL A 121 -6.01 15.39 -3.95
N PHE A 122 -6.37 14.44 -3.08
CA PHE A 122 -6.96 13.15 -3.47
C PHE A 122 -8.22 13.28 -4.34
N VAL A 123 -9.10 14.24 -4.05
CA VAL A 123 -10.30 14.51 -4.84
C VAL A 123 -10.56 16.02 -4.86
N ALA A 124 -11.04 16.53 -5.99
CA ALA A 124 -11.62 17.87 -6.11
C ALA A 124 -13.15 17.78 -6.01
N LEU A 125 -13.78 18.79 -5.40
CA LEU A 125 -15.23 18.84 -5.20
C LEU A 125 -15.95 18.66 -6.54
N CYS A 126 -16.66 17.55 -6.72
CA CYS A 126 -17.44 17.26 -7.93
C CYS A 126 -18.92 17.20 -7.54
N TYR A 127 -19.70 18.12 -8.08
CA TYR A 127 -21.15 18.05 -7.97
C TYR A 127 -21.68 17.13 -9.07
N PRO A 128 -22.29 15.98 -8.75
CA PRO A 128 -22.92 15.15 -9.76
C PRO A 128 -24.00 15.98 -10.45
N THR A 129 -23.93 16.03 -11.78
CA THR A 129 -24.97 16.70 -12.56
C THR A 129 -26.18 15.80 -12.54
N ASN A 130 -27.25 16.28 -11.91
CA ASN A 130 -28.54 15.61 -11.87
C ASN A 130 -29.11 15.70 -13.30
N ASP A 131 -29.22 14.55 -13.96
CA ASP A 131 -29.61 14.38 -15.37
C ASP A 131 -31.01 13.73 -15.50
N SER A 132 -31.78 13.73 -14.41
CA SER A 132 -33.17 13.26 -14.43
C SER A 132 -34.05 14.12 -15.35
N GLU A 133 -34.91 13.46 -16.13
CA GLU A 133 -35.77 14.10 -17.15
C GLU A 133 -36.80 15.10 -16.54
N ASN A 134 -36.96 15.13 -15.22
CA ASN A 134 -37.94 15.96 -14.50
C ASN A 134 -37.37 17.25 -13.88
N ILE A 135 -36.15 17.65 -14.22
CA ILE A 135 -35.57 18.91 -13.72
C ILE A 135 -36.21 20.09 -14.48
N GLY A 136 -37.21 20.71 -13.85
CA GLY A 136 -37.81 21.95 -14.35
C GLY A 136 -36.75 23.04 -14.54
N LYS A 137 -37.00 23.99 -15.47
CA LYS A 137 -36.07 25.07 -15.88
C LYS A 137 -35.37 25.86 -14.74
N LEU A 138 -35.90 25.82 -13.52
CA LEU A 138 -35.44 26.58 -12.35
C LEU A 138 -34.86 25.71 -11.22
N GLN A 139 -34.81 24.38 -11.38
CA GLN A 139 -34.28 23.49 -10.36
C GLN A 139 -32.75 23.38 -10.45
N PRO A 140 -32.05 23.20 -9.32
CA PRO A 140 -30.62 22.95 -9.31
C PRO A 140 -30.30 21.71 -10.15
N LYS A 141 -29.34 21.84 -11.07
CA LYS A 141 -28.82 20.72 -11.89
C LYS A 141 -27.70 19.96 -11.20
N ALA A 142 -27.29 20.40 -10.02
CA ALA A 142 -26.20 19.83 -9.26
C ALA A 142 -26.76 19.47 -7.88
N ASP A 143 -26.59 18.22 -7.48
CA ASP A 143 -26.87 17.83 -6.09
C ASP A 143 -25.70 18.28 -5.21
N ILE A 144 -26.01 18.91 -4.07
CA ILE A 144 -25.05 19.35 -3.04
C ILE A 144 -24.88 18.23 -2.02
#